data_AF-A0A818NMB5-F1
#
_entry.id   AF-A0A818NMB5-F1
#
_cell.length_a   1.000
_cell.length_b   1.000
_cell.length_c   1.000
_cell.angle_alpha   90.00
_cell.angle_beta   90.00
_cell.angle_gamma   90.00
#
_symmetry.space_group_name_H-M   'P 1'
#
loop_
_entity.id
_entity.type
_entity.pdbx_description
1 polymer ?
#
loop_
_entity_poly.entity_id
_entity_poly.type
_entity_poly.pdbx_seq_one_letter_code
_entity_poly.pdbx_strand_id
1 'polypeptide(L)'
;MSLMQEIESNSMETRQLHSSQKEAIKKIAEFSGESNEIDIDEWLYDLNNLFSLMRLKDETRILETMGKLAGPALRWYQENLRSFINWNDAENALRDRFKEFTPDSQLLQEFIHIHQEENQSVTSFYEHVIRKYRKARQCITEQQVITVLQTGVKNSLKEYLIRNEKGITKPDEWLQYSTTT
;
A
#
# COMPACT_ATOMS: atom_id res chain seq x y z
N MET A 1 -28.79 -19.64 -28.56
CA MET A 1 -27.36 -19.93 -28.37
C MET A 1 -27.22 -21.39 -27.95
N SER A 2 -26.22 -22.09 -28.48
CA SER A 2 -25.99 -23.52 -28.18
C SER A 2 -25.25 -23.70 -26.86
N LEU A 3 -25.58 -24.73 -26.08
CA LEU A 3 -24.96 -25.05 -24.78
C LEU A 3 -23.41 -25.15 -24.88
N MET A 4 -22.90 -25.61 -26.03
CA MET A 4 -21.45 -25.68 -26.31
C MET A 4 -20.79 -24.30 -26.42
N GLN A 5 -21.47 -23.30 -27.00
CA GLN A 5 -20.93 -21.94 -27.13
C GLN A 5 -20.85 -21.23 -25.77
N GLU A 6 -21.75 -21.55 -24.86
CA GLU A 6 -21.78 -21.03 -23.49
C GLU A 6 -20.66 -21.63 -22.63
N ILE A 7 -20.39 -22.93 -22.77
CA ILE A 7 -19.29 -23.62 -22.08
C ILE A 7 -17.93 -23.13 -22.58
N GLU A 8 -17.76 -22.94 -23.89
CA GLU A 8 -16.52 -22.41 -24.46
C GLU A 8 -16.27 -20.95 -24.05
N SER A 9 -17.31 -20.11 -24.03
CA SER A 9 -17.21 -18.72 -23.59
C SER A 9 -16.80 -18.63 -22.11
N ASN A 10 -17.47 -19.39 -21.23
CA ASN A 10 -17.09 -19.44 -19.80
C ASN A 10 -15.67 -19.98 -19.59
N SER A 11 -15.23 -20.96 -20.38
CA SER A 11 -13.88 -21.52 -20.32
C SER A 11 -12.81 -20.51 -20.77
N MET A 12 -13.09 -19.74 -21.83
CA MET A 12 -12.19 -18.69 -22.30
C MET A 12 -12.11 -17.51 -21.32
N GLU A 13 -13.24 -17.07 -20.75
CA GLU A 13 -13.28 -16.03 -19.72
C GLU A 13 -12.50 -16.44 -18.47
N THR A 14 -12.64 -17.69 -18.02
CA THR A 14 -11.91 -18.21 -16.86
C THR A 14 -10.39 -18.24 -17.12
N ARG A 15 -9.97 -18.61 -18.33
CA ARG A 15 -8.54 -18.63 -18.71
C ARG A 15 -7.96 -17.22 -18.82
N GLN A 16 -8.71 -16.28 -19.40
CA GLN A 16 -8.29 -14.88 -19.48
C GLN A 16 -8.18 -14.25 -18.09
N LEU A 17 -9.17 -14.45 -17.23
CA LEU A 17 -9.14 -13.98 -15.84
C LEU A 17 -7.90 -14.51 -15.10
N HIS A 18 -7.60 -15.81 -15.23
CA HIS A 18 -6.44 -16.43 -14.60
C HIS A 18 -5.10 -15.90 -15.15
N SER A 19 -5.04 -15.56 -16.45
CA SER A 19 -3.84 -14.91 -17.03
C SER A 19 -3.63 -13.49 -16.50
N SER A 20 -4.68 -12.66 -16.47
CA SER A 20 -4.59 -11.27 -15.97
C SER A 20 -4.26 -11.21 -14.48
N GLN A 21 -4.82 -12.13 -13.70
CA GLN A 21 -4.50 -12.31 -12.28
C GLN A 21 -3.01 -12.63 -12.07
N LYS A 22 -2.47 -13.57 -12.84
CA LYS A 22 -1.05 -13.94 -12.77
C LYS A 22 -0.12 -12.78 -13.16
N GLU A 23 -0.51 -11.97 -14.15
CA GLU A 23 0.24 -10.77 -14.53
C GLU A 23 0.18 -9.67 -13.46
N ALA A 24 -0.96 -9.47 -12.82
CA ALA A 24 -1.11 -8.50 -11.75
C ALA A 24 -0.25 -8.88 -10.53
N ILE A 25 -0.23 -10.16 -10.15
CA ILE A 25 0.64 -10.68 -9.10
C ILE A 25 2.11 -10.40 -9.44
N LYS A 26 2.56 -10.63 -10.67
CA LYS A 26 3.96 -10.35 -11.08
C LYS A 26 4.41 -8.90 -10.86
N LYS A 27 3.48 -7.93 -10.84
CA LYS A 27 3.83 -6.51 -10.62
C LYS A 27 4.21 -6.19 -9.17
N ILE A 28 3.79 -7.02 -8.21
CA ILE A 28 4.23 -6.88 -6.82
C ILE A 28 5.68 -7.33 -6.74
N ALA A 29 6.53 -6.46 -6.17
CA ALA A 29 7.93 -6.76 -5.93
C ALA A 29 8.09 -7.99 -5.02
N GLU A 30 9.21 -8.70 -5.17
CA GLU A 30 9.58 -9.73 -4.21
C GLU A 30 10.10 -9.08 -2.92
N PHE A 31 9.91 -9.75 -1.80
CA PHE A 31 10.37 -9.30 -0.48
C PHE A 31 11.34 -10.32 0.10
N SER A 32 12.58 -9.92 0.35
CA SER A 32 13.61 -10.81 0.91
C SER A 32 13.76 -10.67 2.43
N GLY A 33 13.29 -9.55 3.00
CA GLY A 33 13.39 -9.25 4.42
C GLY A 33 14.77 -8.74 4.86
N GLU A 34 15.59 -8.27 3.93
CA GLU A 34 16.83 -7.55 4.22
C GLU A 34 16.56 -6.06 4.54
N SER A 35 17.30 -5.49 5.49
CA SER A 35 17.05 -4.17 6.13
C SER A 35 17.18 -2.93 5.22
N ASN A 36 17.46 -3.11 3.94
CA ASN A 36 17.57 -2.04 2.93
C ASN A 36 16.55 -2.18 1.79
N GLU A 37 15.61 -3.11 1.93
CA GLU A 37 14.55 -3.35 0.94
C GLU A 37 13.26 -2.57 1.25
N ILE A 38 12.21 -2.88 0.48
CA ILE A 38 10.85 -2.37 0.64
C ILE A 38 10.37 -2.64 2.07
N ASP A 39 9.76 -1.64 2.68
CA ASP A 39 9.16 -1.75 4.00
C ASP A 39 8.05 -2.82 4.03
N ILE A 40 8.05 -3.68 5.06
CA ILE A 40 7.08 -4.79 5.15
C ILE A 40 5.63 -4.31 5.18
N ASP A 41 5.33 -3.16 5.81
CA ASP A 41 3.97 -2.64 5.87
C ASP A 41 3.54 -2.10 4.49
N GLU A 42 4.46 -1.52 3.72
CA GLU A 42 4.19 -1.10 2.32
C GLU A 42 3.98 -2.31 1.40
N TRP A 43 4.85 -3.31 1.50
CA TRP A 43 4.76 -4.51 0.69
C TRP A 43 3.47 -5.29 0.97
N LEU A 44 3.10 -5.48 2.25
CA LEU A 44 1.84 -6.12 2.64
C LEU A 44 0.61 -5.31 2.21
N TYR A 45 0.69 -3.99 2.21
CA TYR A 45 -0.40 -3.13 1.73
C TYR A 45 -0.68 -3.37 0.23
N ASP A 46 0.36 -3.36 -0.61
CA ASP A 46 0.21 -3.59 -2.04
C ASP A 46 -0.31 -5.01 -2.33
N LEU A 47 0.21 -5.99 -1.59
CA LEU A 47 -0.23 -7.38 -1.69
C LEU A 47 -1.70 -7.57 -1.27
N ASN A 48 -2.12 -6.96 -0.16
CA ASN A 48 -3.49 -7.03 0.34
C ASN A 48 -4.49 -6.36 -0.60
N ASN A 49 -4.13 -5.23 -1.21
CA ASN A 49 -4.97 -4.58 -2.20
C ASN A 49 -5.17 -5.48 -3.41
N LEU A 50 -4.10 -6.11 -3.90
CA LEU A 50 -4.20 -7.04 -5.01
C LEU A 50 -5.07 -8.25 -4.66
N PHE A 51 -4.86 -8.87 -3.50
CA PHE A 51 -5.66 -10.00 -3.04
C PHE A 51 -7.14 -9.65 -2.88
N SER A 52 -7.44 -8.43 -2.46
CA SER A 52 -8.81 -7.93 -2.33
C SER A 52 -9.47 -7.72 -3.69
N LEU A 53 -8.75 -7.15 -4.67
CA LEU A 53 -9.21 -7.01 -6.05
C LEU A 53 -9.50 -8.38 -6.69
N MET A 54 -8.64 -9.36 -6.40
CA MET A 54 -8.77 -10.73 -6.91
C MET A 54 -9.74 -11.60 -6.11
N ARG A 55 -10.27 -11.09 -4.98
CA ARG A 55 -11.15 -11.82 -4.05
C ARG A 55 -10.57 -13.16 -3.61
N LEU A 56 -9.27 -13.20 -3.33
CA LEU A 56 -8.59 -14.43 -2.91
C LEU A 56 -9.01 -14.83 -1.49
N LYS A 57 -9.22 -16.13 -1.30
CA LYS A 57 -9.41 -16.76 0.01
C LYS A 57 -8.08 -16.88 0.74
N ASP A 58 -8.13 -16.96 2.07
CA ASP A 58 -6.96 -16.98 2.94
C ASP A 58 -5.92 -18.05 2.57
N GLU A 59 -6.36 -19.28 2.30
CA GLU A 59 -5.47 -20.37 1.86
C GLU A 59 -4.68 -19.99 0.61
N THR A 60 -5.34 -19.37 -0.37
CA THR A 60 -4.69 -18.90 -1.60
C THR A 60 -3.77 -17.72 -1.31
N ARG A 61 -4.17 -16.77 -0.46
CA ARG A 61 -3.30 -15.64 -0.07
C ARG A 61 -2.00 -16.13 0.57
N ILE A 62 -2.09 -17.09 1.48
CA ILE A 62 -0.92 -17.68 2.16
C ILE A 62 0.05 -18.31 1.15
N LEU A 63 -0.46 -19.05 0.16
CA LEU A 63 0.35 -19.70 -0.87
C LEU A 63 0.95 -18.69 -1.87
N GLU A 64 0.15 -17.74 -2.36
CA GLU A 64 0.61 -16.70 -3.29
C GLU A 64 1.67 -15.80 -2.65
N THR A 65 1.54 -15.52 -1.36
CA THR A 65 2.54 -14.77 -0.58
C THR A 65 3.88 -15.48 -0.58
N MET A 66 3.90 -16.80 -0.37
CA MET A 66 5.16 -17.57 -0.44
C MET A 66 5.86 -17.41 -1.79
N GLY A 67 5.11 -17.32 -2.89
CA GLY A 67 5.64 -17.06 -4.23
C GLY A 67 6.20 -15.65 -4.46
N LYS A 68 6.03 -14.75 -3.48
CA LYS A 68 6.54 -13.37 -3.48
C LYS A 68 7.61 -13.11 -2.44
N LEU A 69 7.99 -14.12 -1.68
CA LEU A 69 9.09 -14.05 -0.75
C LEU A 69 10.36 -14.58 -1.41
N ALA A 70 11.48 -13.96 -1.05
CA ALA A 70 12.82 -14.40 -1.43
C ALA A 70 13.72 -14.51 -0.20
N GLY A 71 14.94 -15.02 -0.38
CA GLY A 71 16.01 -14.91 0.61
C GLY A 71 15.65 -15.37 2.04
N PRO A 72 16.03 -14.60 3.09
CA PRO A 72 15.69 -14.88 4.48
C PRO A 72 14.18 -14.97 4.76
N ALA A 73 13.36 -14.12 4.14
CA ALA A 73 11.92 -14.09 4.37
C ALA A 73 11.23 -15.36 3.88
N LEU A 74 11.59 -15.86 2.69
CA LEU A 74 11.05 -17.12 2.18
C LEU A 74 11.37 -18.29 3.09
N ARG A 75 12.63 -18.41 3.54
CA ARG A 75 13.06 -19.50 4.43
C ARG A 75 12.27 -19.50 5.73
N TRP A 76 12.19 -18.35 6.38
CA TRP A 76 11.44 -18.20 7.62
C TRP A 76 9.95 -18.50 7.42
N TYR A 77 9.34 -18.02 6.33
CA TYR A 77 7.92 -18.23 6.06
C TYR A 77 7.60 -19.71 5.82
N GLN A 78 8.47 -20.44 5.12
CA GLN A 78 8.32 -21.89 4.91
C GLN A 78 8.38 -22.68 6.22
N GLU A 79 9.28 -22.32 7.13
CA GLU A 79 9.40 -22.95 8.46
C GLU A 79 8.14 -22.75 9.31
N ASN A 80 7.46 -21.60 9.13
CA ASN A 80 6.29 -21.22 9.91
C ASN A 80 4.96 -21.48 9.19
N LEU A 81 4.98 -21.98 7.94
CA LEU A 81 3.80 -22.10 7.07
C LEU A 81 2.65 -22.88 7.73
N ARG A 82 2.97 -23.92 8.50
CA ARG A 82 1.97 -24.76 9.19
C ARG A 82 1.31 -24.09 10.39
N SER A 83 1.84 -22.97 10.86
CA SER A 83 1.31 -22.22 12.00
C SER A 83 0.21 -21.23 11.60
N PHE A 84 0.10 -20.90 10.31
CA PHE A 84 -0.88 -19.94 9.81
C PHE A 84 -2.23 -20.61 9.61
N ILE A 85 -3.24 -20.23 10.41
CA ILE A 85 -4.61 -20.77 10.30
C ILE A 85 -5.38 -19.97 9.24
N ASN A 86 -5.12 -18.68 9.15
CA ASN A 86 -5.78 -17.73 8.25
C ASN A 86 -4.78 -16.67 7.77
N TRP A 87 -5.22 -15.80 6.85
CA TRP A 87 -4.35 -14.78 6.28
C TRP A 87 -3.87 -13.76 7.32
N ASN A 88 -4.73 -13.38 8.26
CA ASN A 88 -4.39 -12.42 9.31
C ASN A 88 -3.27 -12.95 10.22
N ASP A 89 -3.21 -14.25 10.48
CA ASP A 89 -2.10 -14.85 11.25
C ASP A 89 -0.77 -14.73 10.50
N ALA A 90 -0.77 -15.07 9.21
CA ALA A 90 0.42 -14.97 8.36
C ALA A 90 0.90 -13.51 8.22
N GLU A 91 -0.04 -12.59 8.01
CA GLU A 91 0.24 -11.15 7.88
C GLU A 91 0.88 -10.59 9.16
N ASN A 92 0.29 -10.87 10.33
CA ASN A 92 0.82 -10.39 11.61
C ASN A 92 2.19 -11.01 11.90
N ALA A 93 2.37 -12.31 11.64
CA ALA A 93 3.66 -12.96 11.85
C ALA A 93 4.77 -12.37 10.94
N LEU A 94 4.45 -12.03 9.69
CA LEU A 94 5.37 -11.35 8.77
C LEU A 94 5.75 -9.95 9.28
N ARG A 95 4.75 -9.17 9.73
CA ARG A 95 5.00 -7.85 10.33
C ARG A 95 5.89 -7.98 11.56
N ASP A 96 5.53 -8.83 12.51
CA ASP A 96 6.30 -9.00 13.76
C ASP A 96 7.75 -9.44 13.50
N ARG A 97 7.98 -10.23 12.44
CA ARG A 97 9.30 -10.71 12.10
C ARG A 97 10.19 -9.67 11.42
N PHE A 98 9.65 -8.89 10.50
CA PHE A 98 10.43 -8.05 9.58
C PHE A 98 10.21 -6.55 9.75
N LYS A 99 9.30 -6.13 10.64
CA LYS A 99 9.07 -4.72 10.90
C LYS A 99 10.28 -4.13 11.62
N GLU A 100 10.85 -3.09 11.02
CA GLU A 100 11.86 -2.28 11.67
C GLU A 100 11.22 -1.49 12.81
N PHE A 101 11.93 -1.46 13.95
CA PHE A 101 11.52 -0.62 15.05
C PHE A 101 11.96 0.82 14.77
N THR A 102 10.98 1.69 14.52
CA THR A 102 11.19 3.14 14.44
C THR A 102 10.44 3.81 15.59
N PRO A 103 11.12 4.54 16.48
CA PRO A 103 10.45 5.25 17.58
C PRO A 103 9.41 6.25 17.06
N ASP A 104 8.28 6.36 17.75
CA ASP A 104 7.23 7.32 17.37
C ASP A 104 7.73 8.76 17.30
N SER A 105 8.69 9.14 18.15
CA SER A 105 9.33 10.45 18.11
C SER A 105 10.09 10.69 16.80
N GLN A 106 10.75 9.66 16.27
CA GLN A 106 11.47 9.75 15.01
C GLN A 106 10.48 9.82 13.84
N LEU A 107 9.43 9.00 13.84
CA LEU A 107 8.37 9.04 12.83
C LEU A 107 7.70 10.42 12.77
N LEU A 108 7.39 11.01 13.93
CA LEU A 108 6.80 12.34 14.01
C LEU A 108 7.77 13.41 13.47
N GLN A 109 9.04 13.35 13.85
CA GLN A 109 10.05 14.28 13.36
C GLN A 109 10.21 14.19 11.84
N GLU A 110 10.31 12.99 11.27
CA GLU A 110 10.36 12.83 9.82
C GLU A 110 9.11 13.37 9.13
N PHE A 111 7.93 13.14 9.72
CA PHE A 111 6.65 13.49 9.10
C PHE A 111 6.43 15.00 8.99
N ILE A 112 6.73 15.76 10.04
CA ILE A 112 6.50 17.22 10.05
C ILE A 112 7.43 17.99 9.09
N HIS A 113 8.52 17.37 8.64
CA HIS A 113 9.50 17.97 7.72
C HIS A 113 9.25 17.58 6.25
N ILE A 114 8.12 16.94 5.94
CA ILE A 114 7.78 16.59 4.56
C ILE A 114 7.41 17.85 3.78
N HIS A 115 8.10 18.08 2.66
CA HIS A 115 7.86 19.19 1.74
C HIS A 115 7.86 18.70 0.29
N GLN A 116 7.09 19.37 -0.56
CA GLN A 116 7.02 19.08 -1.99
C GLN A 116 8.31 19.53 -2.68
N GLU A 117 8.99 18.60 -3.34
CA GLU A 117 10.22 18.92 -4.08
C GLU A 117 9.93 19.76 -5.34
N GLU A 118 10.94 20.51 -5.82
CA GLU A 118 10.80 21.42 -6.97
C GLU A 118 10.25 20.76 -8.23
N ASN A 119 10.62 19.50 -8.49
CA ASN A 119 10.18 18.74 -9.67
C ASN A 119 9.07 17.73 -9.37
N GLN A 120 8.59 17.66 -8.12
CA GLN A 120 7.54 16.72 -7.72
C GLN A 120 6.16 17.27 -8.07
N SER A 121 5.29 16.42 -8.65
CA SER A 121 3.88 16.75 -8.87
C SER A 121 3.10 16.76 -7.54
N VAL A 122 1.96 17.45 -7.51
CA VAL A 122 1.13 17.52 -6.29
C VAL A 122 0.57 16.14 -5.89
N THR A 123 0.21 15.31 -6.87
CA THR A 123 -0.24 13.94 -6.64
C THR A 123 0.88 13.07 -6.06
N SER A 124 2.10 13.15 -6.61
CA SER A 124 3.25 12.40 -6.09
C SER A 124 3.62 12.84 -4.66
N PHE A 125 3.52 14.14 -4.38
CA PHE A 125 3.70 14.68 -3.03
C PHE A 125 2.65 14.14 -2.05
N TYR A 126 1.37 14.20 -2.42
CA TYR A 126 0.29 13.63 -1.62
C TYR A 126 0.52 12.14 -1.34
N GLU A 127 0.83 11.35 -2.36
CA GLU A 127 1.12 9.92 -2.17
C GLU A 127 2.29 9.68 -1.22
N HIS A 128 3.34 10.49 -1.30
CA HIS A 128 4.48 10.42 -0.39
C HIS A 128 4.06 10.68 1.06
N VAL A 129 3.27 11.73 1.30
CA VAL A 129 2.73 12.06 2.63
C VAL A 129 1.84 10.93 3.15
N ILE A 130 0.95 10.37 2.32
CA ILE A 130 0.09 9.25 2.72
C ILE A 130 0.88 7.99 3.04
N ARG A 131 1.94 7.67 2.27
CA ARG A 131 2.83 6.54 2.58
C ARG A 131 3.47 6.70 3.96
N LYS A 132 4.01 7.88 4.26
CA LYS A 132 4.59 8.18 5.58
C LYS A 132 3.54 8.18 6.70
N TYR A 133 2.33 8.69 6.45
CA TYR A 133 1.23 8.66 7.42
C TYR A 133 0.82 7.23 7.80
N ARG A 134 0.76 6.30 6.83
CA ARG A 134 0.41 4.90 7.10
C ARG A 134 1.37 4.25 8.10
N LYS A 135 2.68 4.54 8.01
CA LYS A 135 3.71 4.02 8.93
C LYS A 135 3.63 4.62 10.33
N ALA A 136 3.09 5.83 10.43
CA ALA A 136 3.04 6.61 11.66
C ALA A 136 1.61 6.78 12.20
N ARG A 137 0.65 5.96 11.72
CA ARG A 137 -0.77 6.12 12.03
C ARG A 137 -1.08 5.97 13.53
N GLN A 138 -0.20 5.31 14.28
CA GLN A 138 -0.30 5.20 15.73
C GLN A 138 -0.04 6.53 16.47
N CYS A 139 0.72 7.45 15.87
CA CYS A 139 1.16 8.69 16.52
C CYS A 139 0.81 9.97 15.74
N ILE A 140 0.22 9.85 14.55
CA ILE A 140 -0.16 10.97 13.68
C ILE A 140 -1.67 10.93 13.40
N THR A 141 -2.31 12.08 13.49
CA THR A 141 -3.74 12.29 13.22
C THR A 141 -3.99 12.80 11.81
N GLU A 142 -5.19 12.59 11.26
CA GLU A 142 -5.56 13.12 9.94
C GLU A 142 -5.42 14.65 9.86
N GLN A 143 -5.68 15.37 10.96
CA GLN A 143 -5.48 16.81 11.02
C GLN A 143 -4.00 17.19 10.82
N GLN A 144 -3.07 16.46 11.44
CA GLN A 144 -1.64 16.67 11.23
C GLN A 144 -1.21 16.34 9.80
N VAL A 145 -1.82 15.32 9.17
CA VAL A 145 -1.59 15.03 7.74
C VAL A 145 -2.01 16.21 6.87
N ILE A 146 -3.20 16.77 7.11
CA ILE A 146 -3.72 17.94 6.38
C ILE A 146 -2.79 19.14 6.60
N THR A 147 -2.34 19.39 7.83
CA THR A 147 -1.36 20.45 8.12
C THR A 147 -0.09 20.27 7.31
N VAL A 148 0.52 19.09 7.31
CA VAL A 148 1.74 18.81 6.52
C VAL A 148 1.50 18.98 5.03
N LEU A 149 0.35 18.53 4.50
CA LEU A 149 0.00 18.75 3.10
C LEU A 149 -0.10 20.25 2.76
N GLN A 150 -0.75 21.04 3.61
CA GLN A 150 -0.93 22.48 3.41
C GLN A 150 0.37 23.29 3.57
N THR A 151 1.20 22.96 4.56
CA THR A 151 2.46 23.67 4.82
C THR A 151 3.59 23.20 3.91
N GLY A 152 3.53 21.93 3.49
CA GLY A 152 4.56 21.24 2.70
C GLY A 152 4.46 21.47 1.19
N VAL A 153 3.28 21.77 0.66
CA VAL A 153 3.07 22.02 -0.78
C VAL A 153 3.82 23.27 -1.27
N LYS A 154 4.11 23.38 -2.58
CA LYS A 154 4.76 24.55 -3.19
C LYS A 154 3.99 25.85 -2.92
N ASN A 155 4.73 26.94 -2.76
CA ASN A 155 4.16 28.28 -2.51
C ASN A 155 3.14 28.73 -3.57
N SER A 156 3.32 28.31 -4.83
CA SER A 156 2.36 28.59 -5.92
C SER A 156 0.95 28.03 -5.66
N LEU A 157 0.84 26.94 -4.89
CA LEU A 157 -0.42 26.29 -4.53
C LEU A 157 -0.90 26.68 -3.12
N LYS A 158 0.01 27.07 -2.23
CA LYS A 158 -0.33 27.46 -0.83
C LYS A 158 -1.39 28.53 -0.78
N GLU A 159 -1.25 29.59 -1.57
CA GLU A 159 -2.20 30.71 -1.54
C GLU A 159 -3.62 30.33 -1.96
N TYR A 160 -3.77 29.35 -2.86
CA TYR A 160 -5.07 28.84 -3.28
C TYR A 160 -5.68 27.93 -2.21
N LEU A 161 -4.86 27.04 -1.63
CA LEU A 161 -5.31 26.06 -0.64
C LEU A 161 -5.69 26.70 0.71
N ILE A 162 -4.95 27.74 1.15
CA ILE A 162 -5.29 28.50 2.37
C ILE A 162 -6.66 29.18 2.24
N ARG A 163 -7.02 29.68 1.04
CA ARG A 163 -8.32 30.33 0.83
C ARG A 163 -9.50 29.35 0.90
N ASN A 164 -9.26 28.08 0.57
CA ASN A 164 -10.26 27.01 0.59
C ASN A 164 -10.17 26.11 1.83
N GLU A 165 -9.31 26.45 2.80
CA GLU A 165 -8.92 25.65 3.96
C GLU A 165 -10.08 25.21 4.86
N LYS A 166 -11.12 26.06 5.01
CA LYS A 166 -12.19 25.84 6.00
C LYS A 166 -13.07 24.60 5.74
N GLY A 167 -12.95 23.98 4.58
CA GLY A 167 -13.74 22.80 4.19
C GLY A 167 -13.00 21.46 4.21
N ILE A 168 -11.68 21.45 4.41
CA ILE A 168 -10.88 20.22 4.26
C ILE A 168 -10.78 19.53 5.62
N THR A 169 -11.44 18.37 5.73
CA THR A 169 -11.44 17.54 6.94
C THR A 169 -10.72 16.21 6.74
N LYS A 170 -10.47 15.83 5.48
CA LYS A 170 -9.78 14.59 5.12
C LYS A 170 -8.63 14.83 4.14
N PRO A 171 -7.57 14.01 4.17
CA PRO A 171 -6.49 14.09 3.18
C PRO A 171 -6.98 13.94 1.73
N ASP A 172 -7.96 13.09 1.47
CA ASP A 172 -8.47 12.85 0.11
C ASP A 172 -9.18 14.09 -0.47
N GLU A 173 -9.88 14.84 0.39
CA GLU A 173 -10.50 16.12 0.04
C GLU A 173 -9.42 17.13 -0.36
N TRP A 174 -8.30 17.17 0.38
CA TRP A 174 -7.17 18.04 0.04
C TRP A 174 -6.64 17.77 -1.37
N LEU A 175 -6.50 16.50 -1.76
CA LEU A 175 -6.01 16.13 -3.09
C LEU A 175 -6.95 16.67 -4.19
N GLN A 176 -8.26 16.57 -4.01
CA GLN A 176 -9.26 17.07 -4.97
C GLN A 176 -9.12 18.58 -5.23
N TYR A 177 -8.98 19.38 -4.17
CA TYR A 177 -8.76 20.83 -4.31
C TYR A 177 -7.41 21.14 -4.96
N SER A 178 -6.37 20.40 -4.62
CA SER A 178 -5.01 20.65 -5.10
C SER A 178 -4.78 20.32 -6.59
N THR A 179 -5.64 19.49 -7.19
CA THR A 179 -5.52 19.02 -8.58
C THR A 179 -6.47 19.74 -9.55
N THR A 180 -7.37 20.58 -9.03
CA THR A 180 -8.37 21.34 -9.83
C THR A 180 -7.85 22.75 -10.22
N THR A 181 -6.60 23.09 -9.84
CA THR A 181 -5.95 24.40 -10.13
C THR A 181 -4.98 24.27 -11.29
#